data_AF-A0AA88YJ51-F1
#
_entry.id   AF-A0AA88YJ51-F1
#
_cell.length_a   1.000
_cell.length_b   1.000
_cell.length_c   1.000
_cell.angle_alpha   90.00
_cell.angle_beta   90.00
_cell.angle_gamma   90.00
#
_symmetry.space_group_name_H-M   'P 1'
#
loop_
_entity.id
_entity.type
_entity.pdbx_description
1 polymer ?
#
loop_
_entity_poly.entity_id
_entity_poly.type
_entity_poly.pdbx_seq_one_letter_code
_entity_poly.pdbx_strand_id
1 'polypeptide(L)'
;MVSNSSLFQVSSQLKDANGNNIYIYGESEFTVLFNKGEFSHRFLICDLNQDGILGQDFLLKHVNKINLKNVTLHTKDNKEIKCWIGENGKSVFMVKAKENVIIPAQSGILLAVQIEENEELGPLAYFEGEQEVDRSRGTVIVPGIVNTKKNVVINIINTSDTPSEVKTNQLVGKCEPYEEKLETERVAKIQENKSTERQPRQPRQLGEHLKDLLERSSEHLNETERLKVETLLLKYQNVFSRSSEDARTESYTELIQGLLFRSDRLQGGYLSGREK
;
A
#
# COMPACT_ATOMS: atom_id res chain seq x y z
N MET A 1 23.95 -4.22 -24.77
CA MET A 1 24.31 -4.99 -25.97
C MET A 1 24.06 -6.45 -25.65
N VAL A 2 23.00 -7.06 -26.18
CA VAL A 2 22.76 -8.49 -26.02
C VAL A 2 23.25 -9.15 -27.30
N SER A 3 24.34 -9.92 -27.20
CA SER A 3 24.83 -10.75 -28.30
C SER A 3 23.86 -11.90 -28.53
N ASN A 4 23.48 -12.12 -29.80
CA ASN A 4 22.76 -13.30 -30.27
C ASN A 4 23.49 -14.56 -29.79
N SER A 5 23.02 -15.14 -28.69
CA SER A 5 23.54 -16.39 -28.13
C SER A 5 22.56 -17.48 -28.52
N SER A 6 22.94 -18.33 -29.46
CA SER A 6 22.14 -19.48 -29.88
C SER A 6 21.91 -20.40 -28.67
N LEU A 7 20.66 -20.64 -28.30
CA LEU A 7 20.35 -21.60 -27.23
C LEU A 7 20.68 -23.02 -27.70
N PHE A 8 21.37 -23.77 -26.86
CA PHE A 8 21.57 -25.20 -27.07
C PHE A 8 20.31 -25.97 -26.66
N GLN A 9 19.93 -26.98 -27.44
CA GLN A 9 18.75 -27.78 -27.16
C GLN A 9 18.99 -28.70 -25.95
N VAL A 10 18.00 -28.77 -25.06
CA VAL A 10 18.05 -29.56 -23.83
C VAL A 10 16.90 -30.57 -23.85
N SER A 11 17.19 -31.83 -23.52
CA SER A 11 16.20 -32.92 -23.45
C SER A 11 15.66 -33.17 -22.02
N SER A 12 16.09 -32.38 -21.06
CA SER A 12 15.74 -32.50 -19.64
C SER A 12 14.34 -31.97 -19.35
N GLN A 13 13.64 -32.61 -18.41
CA GLN A 13 12.42 -32.08 -17.82
C GLN A 13 12.75 -31.42 -16.48
N LEU A 14 12.33 -30.16 -16.31
CA LEU A 14 12.46 -29.44 -15.05
C LEU A 14 11.08 -29.33 -14.39
N LYS A 15 11.03 -29.50 -13.07
CA LYS A 15 9.81 -29.33 -12.28
C LYS A 15 10.03 -28.30 -11.19
N ASP A 16 8.98 -27.55 -10.88
CA ASP A 16 8.96 -26.67 -9.72
C ASP A 16 8.82 -27.48 -8.41
N ALA A 17 8.88 -26.79 -7.27
CA ALA A 17 8.72 -27.41 -5.96
C ALA A 17 7.33 -28.03 -5.74
N ASN A 18 6.33 -27.67 -6.55
CA ASN A 18 4.98 -28.24 -6.53
C ASN A 18 4.83 -29.43 -7.50
N GLY A 19 5.87 -29.78 -8.25
CA GLY A 19 5.88 -30.85 -9.23
C GLY A 19 5.32 -30.47 -10.60
N ASN A 20 5.02 -29.21 -10.85
CA ASN A 20 4.59 -28.70 -12.15
C ASN A 20 5.77 -28.64 -13.11
N ASN A 21 5.53 -28.94 -14.39
CA ASN A 21 6.57 -28.86 -15.41
C ASN A 21 6.89 -27.39 -15.73
N ILE A 22 8.18 -27.06 -15.74
CA ILE A 22 8.70 -25.78 -16.20
C ILE A 22 9.11 -25.93 -17.67
N TYR A 23 8.64 -25.02 -18.53
CA TYR A 23 8.99 -25.03 -19.95
C TYR A 23 10.42 -24.53 -20.17
N ILE A 24 11.26 -25.33 -20.83
CA ILE A 24 12.66 -25.00 -21.12
C ILE A 24 12.81 -24.61 -22.59
N TYR A 25 13.35 -23.42 -22.85
CA TYR A 25 13.69 -22.94 -24.19
C TYR A 25 15.04 -23.48 -24.67
N GLY A 26 15.97 -23.74 -23.76
CA GLY A 26 17.28 -24.29 -24.05
C GLY A 26 18.28 -23.97 -22.94
N GLU A 27 19.56 -24.03 -23.25
CA GLU A 27 20.62 -23.62 -22.32
C GLU A 27 21.71 -22.82 -23.03
N SER A 28 22.39 -21.95 -22.28
CA SER A 28 23.53 -21.18 -22.78
C SER A 28 24.48 -20.83 -21.63
N GLU A 29 25.74 -20.59 -21.97
CA GLU A 29 26.72 -20.10 -21.00
C GLU A 29 26.63 -18.58 -20.89
N PHE A 30 26.58 -18.07 -19.66
CA PHE A 30 26.57 -16.65 -19.36
C PHE A 30 27.56 -16.35 -18.26
N THR A 31 28.20 -15.19 -18.35
CA THR A 31 28.93 -14.60 -17.24
C THR A 31 27.98 -13.70 -16.46
N VAL A 32 27.70 -14.06 -15.22
CA VAL A 32 26.89 -13.25 -14.30
C VAL A 32 27.79 -12.51 -13.32
N LEU A 33 27.42 -11.27 -13.00
CA LEU A 33 28.12 -10.45 -12.03
C LEU A 33 27.30 -10.40 -10.73
N PHE A 34 27.86 -10.93 -9.64
CA PHE A 34 27.33 -10.73 -8.29
C PHE A 34 28.29 -9.83 -7.50
N ASN A 35 27.82 -8.64 -7.12
CA ASN A 35 28.64 -7.61 -6.49
C ASN A 35 29.91 -7.28 -7.32
N LYS A 36 31.09 -7.75 -6.87
CA LYS A 36 32.40 -7.59 -7.54
C LYS A 36 32.99 -8.92 -8.03
N GLY A 37 32.18 -9.97 -8.11
CA GLY A 37 32.55 -11.30 -8.58
C GLY A 37 31.89 -11.61 -9.91
N GLU A 38 32.68 -12.07 -10.88
CA GLU A 38 32.21 -12.58 -12.17
C GLU A 38 32.20 -14.11 -12.15
N PHE A 39 31.13 -14.71 -12.67
CA PHE A 39 30.93 -16.16 -12.65
C PHE A 39 30.44 -16.64 -14.02
N SER A 40 31.27 -17.38 -14.75
CA SER A 40 30.84 -18.09 -15.97
C SER A 40 30.16 -19.40 -15.61
N HIS A 41 28.88 -19.51 -15.95
CA HIS A 41 28.08 -20.68 -15.68
C HIS A 41 27.08 -20.96 -16.80
N ARG A 42 26.73 -22.23 -16.97
CA ARG A 42 25.74 -22.66 -17.96
C ARG A 42 24.36 -22.61 -17.32
N PHE A 43 23.47 -21.80 -17.87
CA PHE A 43 22.12 -21.61 -17.34
C PHE A 43 21.09 -22.25 -18.28
N LEU A 44 20.05 -22.83 -17.67
CA LEU A 44 18.84 -23.20 -18.38
C LEU A 44 17.98 -21.95 -18.58
N ILE A 45 17.54 -21.72 -19.80
CA ILE A 45 16.59 -20.66 -20.15
C ILE A 45 15.20 -21.29 -20.15
N CYS A 46 14.36 -20.85 -19.23
CA CYS A 46 13.04 -21.41 -18.99
C CYS A 46 12.02 -20.33 -18.62
N ASP A 47 10.74 -20.68 -18.73
CA ASP A 47 9.63 -19.80 -18.36
C ASP A 47 9.40 -19.84 -16.85
N LEU A 48 9.82 -18.79 -16.14
CA LEU A 48 9.74 -18.66 -14.69
C LEU A 48 9.01 -17.37 -14.32
N ASN A 49 8.25 -17.41 -13.23
CA ASN A 49 7.62 -16.23 -12.64
C ASN A 49 8.63 -15.32 -11.89
N GLN A 50 9.90 -15.71 -11.81
CA GLN A 50 10.97 -15.06 -11.05
C GLN A 50 12.13 -14.75 -12.00
N ASP A 51 12.92 -13.73 -11.70
CA ASP A 51 14.05 -13.29 -12.54
C ASP A 51 15.12 -14.38 -12.77
N GLY A 52 15.22 -15.36 -11.87
CA GLY A 52 16.08 -16.51 -12.01
C GLY A 52 16.34 -17.24 -10.69
N ILE A 53 16.74 -18.50 -10.79
CA ILE A 53 17.06 -19.34 -9.63
C ILE A 53 18.50 -19.83 -9.76
N LEU A 54 19.31 -19.58 -8.74
CA LEU A 54 20.64 -20.19 -8.64
C LEU A 54 20.49 -21.64 -8.18
N GLY A 55 20.73 -22.55 -9.12
CA GLY A 55 20.66 -23.99 -8.88
C GLY A 55 21.78 -24.50 -7.96
N GLN A 56 21.58 -25.72 -7.46
CA GLN A 56 22.57 -26.42 -6.65
C GLN A 56 23.91 -26.58 -7.38
N ASP A 57 23.90 -26.77 -8.69
CA ASP A 57 25.07 -26.89 -9.54
C ASP A 57 25.95 -25.62 -9.53
N PHE A 58 25.33 -24.44 -9.61
CA PHE A 58 26.03 -23.17 -9.43
C PHE A 58 26.65 -23.07 -8.03
N LEU A 59 25.86 -23.41 -7.00
CA LEU A 59 26.32 -23.35 -5.61
C LEU A 59 27.51 -24.29 -5.36
N LEU A 60 27.45 -25.54 -5.82
CA LEU A 60 28.56 -26.50 -5.67
C LEU A 60 29.82 -26.07 -6.43
N LYS A 61 29.65 -25.43 -7.59
CA LYS A 61 30.77 -24.98 -8.42
C LYS A 61 31.44 -23.74 -7.82
N HIS A 62 30.68 -22.75 -7.41
CA HIS A 62 31.20 -21.41 -7.08
C HIS A 62 31.17 -21.04 -5.60
N VAL A 63 30.31 -21.67 -4.79
CA VAL A 63 30.12 -21.35 -3.36
C VAL A 63 30.81 -22.40 -2.48
N ASN A 64 31.56 -21.93 -1.49
CA ASN A 64 32.25 -22.75 -0.50
C ASN A 64 31.49 -22.81 0.83
N LYS A 65 30.89 -21.68 1.25
CA LYS A 65 30.18 -21.59 2.53
C LYS A 65 28.96 -20.69 2.43
N ILE A 66 27.85 -21.13 3.02
CA ILE A 66 26.62 -20.35 3.16
C ILE A 66 26.50 -19.92 4.62
N ASN A 67 26.38 -18.61 4.85
CA ASN A 67 26.15 -18.04 6.17
C ASN A 67 24.73 -17.51 6.25
N LEU A 68 23.82 -18.32 6.82
CA LEU A 68 22.42 -17.96 6.95
C LEU A 68 22.19 -16.80 7.93
N LYS A 69 23.02 -16.70 8.98
CA LYS A 69 22.90 -15.64 9.99
C LYS A 69 23.18 -14.26 9.40
N ASN A 70 24.21 -14.17 8.55
CA ASN A 70 24.61 -12.93 7.91
C ASN A 70 24.01 -12.78 6.50
N VAL A 71 23.22 -13.76 6.06
CA VAL A 71 22.62 -13.83 4.73
C VAL A 71 23.67 -13.62 3.63
N THR A 72 24.80 -14.34 3.72
CA THR A 72 25.92 -14.22 2.75
C THR A 72 26.39 -15.56 2.20
N LEU A 73 26.85 -15.54 0.94
CA LEU A 73 27.54 -16.66 0.30
C LEU A 73 29.02 -16.33 0.19
N HIS A 74 29.88 -17.25 0.64
CA HIS A 74 31.32 -17.15 0.45
C HIS A 74 31.74 -18.05 -0.70
N THR A 75 32.35 -17.43 -1.71
CA THR A 75 32.89 -18.11 -2.88
C THR A 75 34.20 -18.82 -2.56
N LYS A 76 34.65 -19.70 -3.46
CA LYS A 76 35.96 -20.38 -3.34
C LYS A 76 37.14 -19.41 -3.31
N ASP A 77 37.01 -18.24 -3.94
CA ASP A 77 38.05 -17.20 -3.96
C ASP A 77 37.96 -16.26 -2.74
N ASN A 78 37.28 -16.68 -1.66
CA ASN A 78 37.02 -15.88 -0.46
C ASN A 78 36.30 -14.53 -0.71
N LYS A 79 35.64 -14.35 -1.87
CA LYS A 79 34.74 -13.22 -2.09
C LYS A 79 33.40 -13.47 -1.42
N GLU A 80 32.85 -12.44 -0.79
CA GLU A 80 31.55 -12.46 -0.16
C GLU A 80 30.48 -11.89 -1.12
N ILE A 81 29.46 -12.70 -1.37
CA ILE A 81 28.23 -12.29 -2.04
C ILE A 81 27.21 -12.01 -0.94
N LYS A 82 26.83 -10.74 -0.81
CA LYS A 82 25.73 -10.34 0.08
C LYS A 82 24.41 -10.76 -0.56
N CYS A 83 23.61 -11.49 0.19
CA CYS A 83 22.27 -11.87 -0.21
C CYS A 83 21.25 -11.13 0.66
N TRP A 84 19.99 -11.24 0.30
CA TRP A 84 18.87 -10.69 1.03
C TRP A 84 17.78 -11.74 1.11
N ILE A 85 16.92 -11.63 2.12
CA ILE A 85 15.70 -12.41 2.24
C ILE A 85 14.55 -11.44 1.96
N GLY A 86 13.81 -11.64 0.87
CA GLY A 86 12.68 -10.77 0.46
C GLY A 86 13.08 -9.56 -0.41
N GLU A 87 12.13 -8.97 -1.12
CA GLU A 87 12.41 -7.87 -2.05
C GLU A 87 12.84 -6.60 -1.29
N ASN A 88 13.98 -6.01 -1.69
CA ASN A 88 14.49 -4.71 -1.25
C ASN A 88 15.12 -4.58 0.14
N GLY A 89 15.42 -5.69 0.83
CA GLY A 89 15.98 -5.62 2.19
C GLY A 89 15.00 -5.04 3.22
N LYS A 90 13.73 -4.90 2.83
CA LYS A 90 12.62 -4.70 3.75
C LYS A 90 11.98 -6.06 3.96
N SER A 91 11.89 -6.50 5.21
CA SER A 91 11.14 -7.71 5.54
C SER A 91 9.67 -7.46 5.22
N VAL A 92 9.12 -8.21 4.27
CA VAL A 92 7.70 -8.13 3.89
C VAL A 92 6.95 -9.26 4.59
N PHE A 93 5.90 -8.90 5.32
CA PHE A 93 5.14 -9.82 6.16
C PHE A 93 3.77 -10.08 5.57
N MET A 94 3.40 -11.35 5.44
CA MET A 94 2.10 -11.73 4.89
C MET A 94 1.00 -11.50 5.92
N VAL A 95 -0.08 -10.86 5.48
CA VAL A 95 -1.24 -10.55 6.31
C VAL A 95 -2.40 -11.45 5.89
N LYS A 96 -2.95 -12.20 6.86
CA LYS A 96 -4.03 -13.16 6.61
C LYS A 96 -5.27 -12.79 7.41
N ALA A 97 -6.46 -13.03 6.85
CA ALA A 97 -7.70 -12.86 7.59
C ALA A 97 -7.78 -13.82 8.78
N LYS A 98 -8.19 -13.32 9.95
CA LYS A 98 -8.26 -14.12 11.18
C LYS A 98 -9.51 -15.00 11.23
N GLU A 99 -10.56 -14.61 10.53
CA GLU A 99 -11.85 -15.29 10.53
C GLU A 99 -12.58 -15.12 9.18
N ASN A 100 -13.60 -15.95 8.95
CA ASN A 100 -14.48 -15.82 7.81
C ASN A 100 -15.40 -14.62 8.01
N VAL A 101 -15.48 -13.73 7.04
CA VAL A 101 -16.35 -12.55 7.10
C VAL A 101 -17.07 -12.34 5.78
N ILE A 102 -18.37 -12.05 5.88
CA ILE A 102 -19.18 -11.59 4.76
C ILE A 102 -19.25 -10.06 4.85
N ILE A 103 -18.82 -9.40 3.78
CA ILE A 103 -18.86 -7.95 3.62
C ILE A 103 -20.11 -7.62 2.81
N PRO A 104 -21.12 -6.95 3.39
CA PRO A 104 -22.33 -6.58 2.66
C PRO A 104 -22.02 -5.74 1.42
N ALA A 105 -22.92 -5.77 0.43
CA ALA A 105 -22.83 -4.93 -0.75
C ALA A 105 -22.75 -3.43 -0.37
N GLN A 106 -21.98 -2.64 -1.12
CA GLN A 106 -21.84 -1.20 -0.93
C GLN A 106 -21.53 -0.79 0.52
N SER A 107 -20.63 -1.51 1.20
CA SER A 107 -20.33 -1.30 2.62
C SER A 107 -18.85 -1.46 2.96
N GLY A 108 -18.44 -0.86 4.08
CA GLY A 108 -17.08 -1.00 4.63
C GLY A 108 -17.11 -1.63 6.02
N ILE A 109 -16.13 -2.49 6.31
CA ILE A 109 -15.95 -3.11 7.63
C ILE A 109 -14.49 -3.08 8.07
N LEU A 110 -14.28 -3.28 9.38
CA LEU A 110 -12.98 -3.56 9.97
C LEU A 110 -12.78 -5.08 10.02
N LEU A 111 -11.79 -5.58 9.29
CA LEU A 111 -11.44 -7.00 9.27
C LEU A 111 -10.28 -7.25 10.24
N ALA A 112 -10.47 -8.18 11.17
CA ALA A 112 -9.40 -8.68 12.02
C ALA A 112 -8.42 -9.53 11.20
N VAL A 113 -7.14 -9.22 11.32
CA VAL A 113 -6.08 -9.92 10.59
C VAL A 113 -5.01 -10.42 11.55
N GLN A 114 -4.22 -11.37 11.05
CA GLN A 114 -3.04 -11.87 11.71
C GLN A 114 -1.82 -11.65 10.83
N ILE A 115 -0.73 -11.28 11.49
CA ILE A 115 0.61 -11.14 10.92
C ILE A 115 1.48 -12.08 11.75
N GLU A 116 2.35 -12.84 11.08
CA GLU A 116 3.30 -13.71 11.79
C GLU A 116 4.23 -12.86 12.67
N GLU A 117 4.35 -13.23 13.95
CA GLU A 117 5.16 -12.47 14.90
C GLU A 117 6.62 -12.43 14.45
N ASN A 118 7.15 -11.23 14.28
CA ASN A 118 8.54 -11.02 13.93
C ASN A 118 9.04 -9.67 14.48
N GLU A 119 10.17 -9.69 15.17
CA GLU A 119 10.79 -8.51 15.78
C GLU A 119 11.19 -7.45 14.75
N GLU A 120 11.48 -7.83 13.51
CA GLU A 120 11.90 -6.93 12.42
C GLU A 120 10.76 -6.04 11.93
N LEU A 121 9.50 -6.45 12.07
CA LEU A 121 8.36 -5.64 11.64
C LEU A 121 8.19 -4.37 12.50
N GLY A 122 8.68 -4.40 13.74
CA GLY A 122 8.53 -3.30 14.68
C GLY A 122 7.07 -3.06 15.11
N PRO A 123 6.81 -2.01 15.92
CA PRO A 123 5.48 -1.72 16.48
C PRO A 123 4.48 -1.08 15.50
N LEU A 124 4.97 -0.52 14.39
CA LEU A 124 4.18 0.11 13.35
C LEU A 124 4.59 -0.46 12.01
N ALA A 125 3.61 -0.81 11.18
CA ALA A 125 3.83 -1.35 9.86
C ALA A 125 2.95 -0.63 8.84
N TYR A 126 3.47 -0.42 7.64
CA TYR A 126 2.66 0.01 6.51
C TYR A 126 2.05 -1.23 5.86
N PHE A 127 0.73 -1.26 5.80
CA PHE A 127 -0.05 -2.31 5.18
C PHE A 127 -0.48 -1.91 3.76
N GLU A 128 -0.32 -2.84 2.84
CA GLU A 128 -0.77 -2.74 1.46
C GLU A 128 -1.64 -3.96 1.11
N GLY A 129 -2.79 -3.72 0.48
CA GLY A 129 -3.74 -4.77 0.10
C GLY A 129 -3.25 -5.63 -1.07
N GLU A 130 -3.67 -6.89 -1.09
CA GLU A 130 -3.36 -7.81 -2.20
C GLU A 130 -4.21 -7.46 -3.43
N GLN A 131 -3.57 -7.21 -4.58
CA GLN A 131 -4.24 -6.69 -5.79
C GLN A 131 -5.25 -7.69 -6.38
N GLU A 132 -5.05 -8.99 -6.18
CA GLU A 132 -5.95 -10.03 -6.67
C GLU A 132 -7.29 -10.07 -5.92
N VAL A 133 -7.30 -9.69 -4.64
CA VAL A 133 -8.52 -9.55 -3.83
C VAL A 133 -9.32 -8.34 -4.30
N ASP A 134 -8.63 -7.29 -4.75
CA ASP A 134 -9.21 -6.01 -5.16
C ASP A 134 -9.91 -6.08 -6.53
N ARG A 135 -9.21 -6.58 -7.56
CA ARG A 135 -9.68 -6.48 -8.95
C ARG A 135 -10.78 -7.47 -9.35
N SER A 136 -10.86 -8.63 -8.72
CA SER A 136 -11.77 -9.70 -9.16
C SER A 136 -13.14 -9.71 -8.45
N ARG A 137 -13.27 -8.98 -7.33
CA ARG A 137 -14.44 -9.08 -6.42
C ARG A 137 -15.11 -7.75 -6.09
N GLY A 138 -14.68 -6.63 -6.66
CA GLY A 138 -15.19 -5.30 -6.30
C GLY A 138 -15.00 -5.01 -4.81
N THR A 139 -13.87 -5.44 -4.24
CA THR A 139 -13.58 -5.33 -2.81
C THR A 139 -12.26 -4.59 -2.61
N VAL A 140 -12.31 -3.32 -2.25
CA VAL A 140 -11.14 -2.47 -2.04
C VAL A 140 -10.58 -2.67 -0.64
N ILE A 141 -9.30 -3.02 -0.56
CA ILE A 141 -8.55 -3.05 0.69
C ILE A 141 -7.82 -1.73 0.84
N VAL A 142 -8.09 -0.99 1.93
CA VAL A 142 -7.52 0.34 2.14
C VAL A 142 -6.11 0.21 2.74
N PRO A 143 -5.06 0.69 2.05
CA PRO A 143 -3.71 0.68 2.59
C PRO A 143 -3.58 1.68 3.76
N GLY A 144 -2.62 1.47 4.66
CA GLY A 144 -2.41 2.37 5.79
C GLY A 144 -1.44 1.86 6.84
N ILE A 145 -1.24 2.64 7.89
CA ILE A 145 -0.35 2.29 9.01
C ILE A 145 -1.14 1.49 10.06
N VAL A 146 -0.60 0.36 10.47
CA VAL A 146 -1.18 -0.51 11.50
C VAL A 146 -0.25 -0.65 12.70
N ASN A 147 -0.83 -0.81 13.90
CA ASN A 147 -0.09 -1.11 15.12
C ASN A 147 -0.05 -2.63 15.33
N THR A 148 1.14 -3.21 15.22
CA THR A 148 1.38 -4.65 15.25
C THR A 148 1.40 -5.24 16.67
N LYS A 149 1.48 -4.39 17.71
CA LYS A 149 1.48 -4.82 19.12
C LYS A 149 0.08 -5.06 19.68
N LYS A 150 -0.97 -4.76 18.91
CA LYS A 150 -2.38 -4.93 19.29
C LYS A 150 -3.06 -5.87 18.29
N ASN A 151 -4.33 -6.18 18.53
CA ASN A 151 -5.16 -6.84 17.52
C ASN A 151 -5.18 -5.98 16.25
N VAL A 152 -4.54 -6.48 15.20
CA VAL A 152 -4.43 -5.77 13.92
C VAL A 152 -5.77 -5.87 13.20
N VAL A 153 -6.29 -4.72 12.79
CA VAL A 153 -7.49 -4.61 11.97
C VAL A 153 -7.19 -3.77 10.74
N ILE A 154 -7.79 -4.14 9.61
CA ILE A 154 -7.66 -3.42 8.34
C ILE A 154 -9.05 -3.00 7.84
N ASN A 155 -9.10 -1.94 7.04
CA ASN A 155 -10.34 -1.47 6.42
C ASN A 155 -10.53 -2.17 5.07
N ILE A 156 -11.69 -2.76 4.87
CA ILE A 156 -12.08 -3.39 3.61
C ILE A 156 -13.46 -2.87 3.19
N ILE A 157 -13.60 -2.55 1.91
CA ILE A 157 -14.79 -1.91 1.33
C ILE A 157 -15.28 -2.76 0.17
N ASN A 158 -16.50 -3.26 0.25
CA ASN A 158 -17.15 -3.89 -0.88
C ASN A 158 -17.91 -2.81 -1.69
N THR A 159 -17.45 -2.54 -2.90
CA THR A 159 -18.03 -1.60 -3.86
C THR A 159 -18.96 -2.28 -4.86
N SER A 160 -19.14 -3.60 -4.77
CA SER A 160 -20.06 -4.35 -5.61
C SER A 160 -21.49 -4.35 -5.05
N ASP A 161 -22.45 -4.67 -5.92
CA ASP A 161 -23.87 -4.78 -5.57
C ASP A 161 -24.23 -6.14 -4.92
N THR A 162 -23.23 -7.00 -4.71
CA THR A 162 -23.39 -8.32 -4.09
C THR A 162 -22.49 -8.46 -2.86
N PRO A 163 -22.88 -9.22 -1.83
CA PRO A 163 -21.99 -9.49 -0.70
C PRO A 163 -20.69 -10.20 -1.16
N SER A 164 -19.57 -9.84 -0.53
CA SER A 164 -18.25 -10.44 -0.76
C SER A 164 -17.83 -11.26 0.45
N GLU A 165 -17.12 -12.37 0.23
CA GLU A 165 -16.63 -13.24 1.30
C GLU A 165 -15.10 -13.21 1.37
N VAL A 166 -14.58 -13.00 2.58
CA VAL A 166 -13.16 -13.21 2.93
C VAL A 166 -13.07 -14.41 3.85
N LYS A 167 -12.22 -15.38 3.50
CA LYS A 167 -12.07 -16.62 4.27
C LYS A 167 -10.94 -16.52 5.29
N THR A 168 -11.06 -17.25 6.41
CA THR A 168 -9.99 -17.44 7.37
C THR A 168 -8.72 -17.90 6.66
N ASN A 169 -7.57 -17.36 7.07
CA ASN A 169 -6.25 -17.60 6.47
C ASN A 169 -6.08 -17.14 5.02
N GLN A 170 -7.10 -16.52 4.41
CA GLN A 170 -6.95 -15.92 3.09
C GLN A 170 -5.93 -14.79 3.17
N LEU A 171 -5.00 -14.76 2.20
CA LEU A 171 -4.06 -13.67 2.04
C LEU A 171 -4.84 -12.41 1.65
N VAL A 172 -4.68 -11.34 2.44
CA VAL A 172 -5.37 -10.05 2.21
C VAL A 172 -4.39 -8.93 1.88
N GLY A 173 -3.10 -9.13 2.11
CA GLY A 173 -2.09 -8.12 1.81
C GLY A 173 -0.77 -8.41 2.47
N LYS A 174 0.06 -7.38 2.50
CA LYS A 174 1.43 -7.43 3.00
C LYS A 174 1.70 -6.24 3.91
N CYS A 175 2.60 -6.42 4.86
CA CYS A 175 3.09 -5.38 5.75
C CYS A 175 4.59 -5.19 5.59
N GLU A 176 5.04 -3.94 5.61
CA GLU A 176 6.44 -3.57 5.70
C GLU A 176 6.68 -2.78 6.99
N PRO A 177 7.86 -2.89 7.62
CA PRO A 177 8.24 -2.04 8.74
C PRO A 177 8.04 -0.57 8.39
N TYR A 178 7.24 0.14 9.20
CA TYR A 178 7.07 1.56 9.06
C TYR A 178 8.05 2.25 10.00
N GLU A 179 9.17 2.70 9.43
CA GLU A 179 9.99 3.70 10.10
C GLU A 179 9.23 5.02 9.99
N GLU A 180 8.75 5.52 11.13
CA GLU A 180 8.45 6.94 11.26
C GLU A 180 9.77 7.65 10.98
N LYS A 181 9.99 8.02 9.72
CA LYS A 181 10.88 9.14 9.43
C LYS A 181 10.25 10.26 10.21
N LEU A 182 10.81 10.53 11.39
CA LEU A 182 10.90 11.88 11.91
C LEU A 182 11.58 12.68 10.79
N GLU A 183 10.82 13.01 9.76
CA GLU A 183 10.96 14.27 9.08
C GLU A 183 10.67 15.29 10.18
N THR A 184 11.67 15.54 11.01
CA THR A 184 11.79 16.76 11.81
C THR A 184 11.74 18.01 10.90
N GLU A 185 11.67 17.81 9.59
CA GLU A 185 11.47 18.78 8.52
C GLU A 185 10.05 18.83 7.94
N ARG A 186 9.14 17.90 8.30
CA ARG A 186 7.70 17.95 7.93
C ARG A 186 6.73 17.77 9.07
N VAL A 187 7.18 17.90 10.32
CA VAL A 187 6.34 18.68 11.23
C VAL A 187 6.25 20.04 10.55
N ALA A 188 5.08 20.39 10.00
CA ALA A 188 4.75 21.79 9.84
C ALA A 188 4.93 22.36 11.24
N LYS A 189 6.13 22.92 11.50
CA LYS A 189 6.33 23.81 12.62
C LYS A 189 5.18 24.78 12.42
N ILE A 190 4.23 24.75 13.34
CA ILE A 190 3.48 25.94 13.66
C ILE A 190 4.57 26.86 14.21
N GLN A 191 5.33 27.46 13.28
CA GLN A 191 5.96 28.71 13.57
C GLN A 191 4.75 29.58 13.84
N GLU A 192 4.61 30.03 15.08
CA GLU A 192 4.05 31.35 15.31
C GLU A 192 4.85 32.28 14.41
N ASN A 193 4.42 32.38 13.16
CA ASN A 193 4.78 33.49 12.35
C ASN A 193 4.12 34.64 13.10
N LYS A 194 4.94 35.39 13.83
CA LYS A 194 4.77 36.84 13.90
C LYS A 194 4.99 37.43 12.51
N SER A 195 4.35 36.86 11.48
CA SER A 195 4.08 37.52 10.24
C SER A 195 3.04 38.56 10.59
N THR A 196 3.49 39.81 10.61
CA THR A 196 2.68 40.94 10.16
C THR A 196 1.56 40.45 9.27
N GLU A 197 0.32 40.67 9.70
CA GLU A 197 -0.91 40.28 9.04
C GLU A 197 -0.80 40.52 7.52
N ARG A 198 -0.38 39.50 6.78
CA ARG A 198 -0.67 39.46 5.35
C ARG A 198 -2.11 38.98 5.31
N GLN A 199 -3.01 39.96 5.30
CA GLN A 199 -4.41 39.74 5.02
C GLN A 199 -4.51 38.76 3.84
N PRO A 200 -5.37 37.74 3.92
CA PRO A 200 -5.66 36.92 2.75
C PRO A 200 -6.03 37.89 1.63
N ARG A 201 -5.42 37.73 0.45
CA ARG A 201 -5.85 38.48 -0.74
C ARG A 201 -7.28 38.05 -1.00
N GLN A 202 -8.24 38.78 -0.44
CA GLN A 202 -9.64 38.53 -0.70
C GLN A 202 -9.82 38.63 -2.22
N PRO A 203 -10.43 37.61 -2.86
CA PRO A 203 -10.89 37.77 -4.23
C PRO A 203 -11.74 39.03 -4.27
N ARG A 204 -11.35 40.03 -5.08
CA ARG A 204 -12.11 41.28 -5.19
C ARG A 204 -13.45 41.07 -5.92
N GLN A 205 -13.67 39.88 -6.48
CA GLN A 205 -14.80 39.57 -7.36
C GLN A 205 -15.24 38.11 -7.16
N LEU A 206 -16.55 37.90 -7.23
CA LEU A 206 -17.18 36.58 -7.13
C LEU A 206 -16.85 35.77 -8.38
N GLY A 207 -16.36 34.55 -8.19
CA GLY A 207 -16.05 33.65 -9.31
C GLY A 207 -17.29 33.30 -10.13
N GLU A 208 -17.13 33.13 -11.46
CA GLU A 208 -18.23 32.82 -12.39
C GLU A 208 -19.10 31.63 -11.93
N HIS A 209 -18.47 30.57 -11.42
CA HIS A 209 -19.13 29.37 -10.89
C HIS A 209 -20.14 29.61 -9.75
N LEU A 210 -20.12 30.77 -9.08
CA LEU A 210 -21.02 31.10 -7.97
C LEU A 210 -22.14 32.07 -8.34
N LYS A 211 -22.15 32.58 -9.57
CA LYS A 211 -23.19 33.52 -10.01
C LYS A 211 -24.57 32.88 -10.05
N ASP A 212 -24.66 31.66 -10.57
CA ASP A 212 -25.92 30.87 -10.57
C ASP A 212 -26.44 30.66 -9.14
N LEU A 213 -25.55 30.30 -8.22
CA LEU A 213 -25.90 30.08 -6.82
C LEU A 213 -26.36 31.38 -6.13
N LEU A 214 -25.69 32.50 -6.40
CA LEU A 214 -26.09 33.81 -5.88
C LEU A 214 -27.47 34.22 -6.40
N GLU A 215 -27.74 34.01 -7.69
CA GLU A 215 -29.02 34.35 -8.33
C GLU A 215 -30.16 33.54 -7.72
N ARG A 216 -30.02 32.21 -7.67
CA ARG A 216 -31.03 31.31 -7.08
C ARG A 216 -31.24 31.56 -5.58
N SER A 217 -30.17 31.83 -4.83
CA SER A 217 -30.27 32.06 -3.38
C SER A 217 -30.81 33.44 -3.04
N SER A 218 -30.87 34.36 -4.01
CA SER A 218 -31.32 35.75 -3.81
C SER A 218 -32.66 36.06 -4.49
N GLU A 219 -33.33 35.08 -5.08
CA GLU A 219 -34.58 35.27 -5.85
C GLU A 219 -35.71 35.93 -5.04
N HIS A 220 -35.76 35.68 -3.73
CA HIS A 220 -36.78 36.22 -2.83
C HIS A 220 -36.21 37.12 -1.72
N LEU A 221 -34.96 37.54 -1.84
CA LEU A 221 -34.28 38.36 -0.85
C LEU A 221 -34.34 39.84 -1.21
N ASN A 222 -34.42 40.69 -0.18
CA ASN A 222 -34.24 42.12 -0.38
C ASN A 222 -32.76 42.46 -0.65
N GLU A 223 -32.51 43.68 -1.13
CA GLU A 223 -31.16 44.10 -1.54
C GLU A 223 -30.11 44.00 -0.42
N THR A 224 -30.52 44.23 0.83
CA THR A 224 -29.63 44.14 1.99
C THR A 224 -29.26 42.69 2.31
N GLU A 225 -30.20 41.77 2.18
CA GLU A 225 -29.98 40.34 2.38
C GLU A 225 -29.19 39.72 1.24
N ARG A 226 -29.48 40.11 0.00
CA ARG A 226 -28.71 39.74 -1.19
C ARG A 226 -27.22 40.09 -1.04
N LEU A 227 -26.91 41.30 -0.55
CA LEU A 227 -25.52 41.71 -0.29
C LEU A 227 -24.84 40.87 0.81
N LYS A 228 -25.59 40.44 1.82
CA LYS A 228 -25.05 39.52 2.85
C LYS A 228 -24.74 38.15 2.27
N VAL A 229 -25.59 37.62 1.38
CA VAL A 229 -25.35 36.35 0.68
C VAL A 229 -24.13 36.47 -0.23
N GLU A 230 -24.01 37.55 -0.99
CA GLU A 230 -22.84 37.80 -1.85
C GLU A 230 -21.54 37.88 -1.05
N THR A 231 -21.55 38.58 0.09
CA THR A 231 -20.39 38.67 1.00
C THR A 231 -20.02 37.31 1.58
N LEU A 232 -21.01 36.48 1.90
CA LEU A 232 -20.80 35.13 2.41
C LEU A 232 -20.18 34.22 1.35
N LEU A 233 -20.70 34.28 0.12
CA LEU A 233 -20.19 33.49 -1.01
C LEU A 233 -18.76 33.92 -1.39
N LEU A 234 -18.46 35.22 -1.38
CA LEU A 234 -17.10 35.73 -1.57
C LEU A 234 -16.13 35.21 -0.49
N LYS A 235 -16.58 35.19 0.77
CA LYS A 235 -15.78 34.75 1.91
C LYS A 235 -15.44 33.25 1.85
N TYR A 236 -16.36 32.43 1.36
CA TYR A 236 -16.22 30.96 1.33
C TYR A 236 -16.17 30.39 -0.09
N GLN A 237 -15.77 31.20 -1.07
CA GLN A 237 -15.76 30.81 -2.50
C GLN A 237 -14.92 29.56 -2.78
N ASN A 238 -13.93 29.26 -1.94
CA ASN A 238 -13.06 28.10 -2.04
C ASN A 238 -13.69 26.78 -1.54
N VAL A 239 -14.86 26.83 -0.90
CA VAL A 239 -15.57 25.63 -0.41
C VAL A 239 -16.46 25.02 -1.50
N PHE A 240 -16.82 25.79 -2.51
CA PHE A 240 -17.69 25.34 -3.59
C PHE A 240 -16.90 24.76 -4.75
N SER A 241 -17.40 23.64 -5.29
CA SER A 241 -16.84 22.96 -6.46
C SER A 241 -16.85 23.89 -7.68
N ARG A 242 -15.76 23.90 -8.46
CA ARG A 242 -15.65 24.75 -9.66
C ARG A 242 -16.11 24.06 -10.93
N SER A 243 -16.21 22.72 -10.90
CA SER A 243 -16.78 21.90 -11.97
C SER A 243 -17.41 20.62 -11.43
N SER A 244 -18.12 19.89 -12.30
CA SER A 244 -18.67 18.57 -12.01
C SER A 244 -17.60 17.50 -11.72
N GLU A 245 -16.36 17.69 -12.19
CA GLU A 245 -15.24 16.81 -11.80
C GLU A 245 -14.85 17.00 -10.33
N ASP A 246 -14.86 18.23 -9.80
CA ASP A 246 -14.52 18.50 -8.39
C ASP A 246 -15.50 17.78 -7.44
N ALA A 247 -16.79 17.75 -7.78
CA ALA A 247 -17.84 17.14 -6.97
C ALA A 247 -17.75 15.60 -6.86
N ARG A 248 -17.04 14.91 -7.77
CA ARG A 248 -16.86 13.44 -7.69
C ARG A 248 -15.94 13.01 -6.54
N THR A 249 -15.08 13.92 -6.08
CA THR A 249 -14.14 13.68 -4.99
C THR A 249 -14.84 13.56 -3.62
N GLU A 250 -16.04 14.13 -3.48
CA GLU A 250 -16.79 14.14 -2.21
C GLU A 250 -17.31 12.75 -1.80
N SER A 251 -17.53 11.84 -2.76
CA SER A 251 -17.94 10.46 -2.46
C SER A 251 -16.89 9.69 -1.65
N TYR A 252 -15.61 9.98 -1.85
CA TYR A 252 -14.51 9.33 -1.14
C TYR A 252 -14.25 9.97 0.22
N THR A 253 -14.43 11.29 0.36
CA THR A 253 -14.18 11.99 1.62
C THR A 253 -15.28 11.75 2.66
N GLU A 254 -16.55 11.65 2.27
CA GLU A 254 -17.64 11.34 3.22
C GLU A 254 -17.53 9.91 3.78
N LEU A 255 -17.12 8.93 2.96
CA LEU A 255 -16.86 7.56 3.41
C LEU A 255 -15.68 7.50 4.40
N ILE A 256 -14.60 8.24 4.13
CA ILE A 256 -13.43 8.30 5.00
C ILE A 256 -13.72 9.05 6.31
N GLN A 257 -14.46 10.16 6.26
CA GLN A 257 -14.85 10.90 7.46
C GLN A 257 -15.86 10.12 8.31
N GLY A 258 -16.83 9.44 7.70
CA GLY A 258 -17.81 8.60 8.41
C GLY A 258 -17.17 7.45 9.21
N LEU A 259 -16.05 6.91 8.73
CA LEU A 259 -15.28 5.86 9.42
C LEU A 259 -14.40 6.41 10.55
N LEU A 260 -13.78 7.58 10.36
CA LEU A 260 -13.00 8.25 11.41
C LEU A 260 -13.87 8.63 12.62
N PHE A 261 -15.09 9.15 12.39
CA PHE A 261 -16.02 9.51 13.48
C PHE A 261 -16.65 8.30 14.21
N ARG A 262 -16.62 7.09 13.62
CA ARG A 262 -17.11 5.87 14.29
C ARG A 262 -16.04 5.24 15.20
N SER A 263 -14.76 5.43 14.91
CA SER A 263 -13.66 4.96 15.78
C SER A 263 -13.61 5.69 17.12
N ASP A 264 -13.95 6.99 17.17
CA ASP A 264 -13.97 7.76 18.43
C ASP A 264 -15.12 7.38 19.37
N ARG A 265 -16.24 6.85 18.85
CA ARG A 265 -17.37 6.43 19.69
C ARG A 265 -17.20 5.07 20.37
N LEU A 266 -16.25 4.25 19.91
CA LEU A 266 -15.99 2.93 20.51
C LEU A 266 -14.96 2.97 21.66
N GLN A 267 -14.33 4.11 21.95
CA GLN A 267 -13.41 4.26 23.09
C GLN A 267 -14.03 4.89 24.35
N GLY A 268 -15.29 5.30 24.33
CA GLY A 268 -15.92 6.07 25.42
C GLY A 268 -16.88 5.34 26.35
N GLY A 269 -16.93 4.00 26.35
CA GLY A 269 -18.09 3.28 26.87
C GLY A 269 -17.86 2.08 27.78
N TYR A 270 -16.93 2.11 28.74
CA TYR A 270 -16.96 1.16 29.87
C TYR A 270 -16.33 1.77 31.13
N LEU A 271 -16.94 1.45 32.30
CA LEU A 271 -16.63 1.86 33.68
C LEU A 271 -17.30 3.21 34.07
N SER A 272 -18.40 3.25 34.81
CA SER A 272 -18.54 2.74 36.18
C SER A 272 -20.02 2.57 36.55
N GLY A 273 -20.36 1.37 36.99
CA GLY A 273 -21.62 1.04 37.63
C GLY A 273 -21.45 -0.26 38.39
N ARG A 274 -21.09 -0.17 39.68
CA ARG A 274 -21.44 -1.19 40.68
C ARG A 274 -21.29 -0.64 42.09
N GLU A 275 -22.44 -0.56 42.73
CA GLU A 275 -22.66 -0.43 44.16
C GLU A 275 -21.86 -1.48 44.94
N LYS A 276 -21.27 -1.06 46.06
CA LYS A 276 -21.54 -1.56 47.41
C LYS A 276 -21.16 -0.49 48.43
#